data_AF-A0A8C5ZT60-F1
#
_entry.id   AF-A0A8C5ZT60-F1
#
_cell.length_a   1.000
_cell.length_b   1.000
_cell.length_c   1.000
_cell.angle_alpha   90.00
_cell.angle_beta   90.00
_cell.angle_gamma   90.00
#
_symmetry.space_group_name_H-M   'P 1'
#
loop_
_entity.id
_entity.type
_entity.pdbx_description
1 polymer ?
#
loop_
_entity_poly.entity_id
_entity_poly.type
_entity_poly.pdbx_seq_one_letter_code
_entity_poly.pdbx_strand_id
1 'polypeptide(L)' 'MAKGTRRKVCYYYDGDVGNYYYGQGHPVKPHRIHMTHNLLLNYGLYQKMEIYHPHLLHIL' A
#
# COMPACT_ATOMS: atom_id res chain seq x y z
N MET A 1 3.41 -2.12 -32.70
CA MET A 1 3.56 -2.42 -31.26
C MET A 1 2.19 -2.83 -30.74
N ALA A 2 2.03 -4.07 -30.25
CA ALA A 2 0.76 -4.52 -29.71
C ALA A 2 0.39 -3.67 -28.48
N LYS A 3 -0.74 -2.97 -28.55
CA LYS A 3 -1.26 -2.15 -27.45
C LYS A 3 -1.77 -3.12 -26.37
N GLY A 4 -0.95 -3.37 -25.35
CA GLY A 4 -1.32 -4.24 -24.24
C GLY A 4 -2.65 -3.80 -23.63
N THR A 5 -3.56 -4.75 -23.38
CA THR A 5 -4.85 -4.46 -22.76
C THR A 5 -4.64 -3.88 -21.35
N ARG A 6 -5.47 -2.92 -20.96
CA ARG A 6 -5.39 -2.31 -19.63
C ARG A 6 -5.78 -3.36 -18.59
N ARG A 7 -4.82 -3.76 -17.76
CA ARG A 7 -5.04 -4.72 -16.66
C ARG A 7 -5.81 -4.07 -15.52
N LYS A 8 -6.69 -4.84 -14.87
CA LYS A 8 -7.27 -4.48 -13.58
C LYS A 8 -6.20 -4.62 -12.49
N VAL A 9 -6.17 -3.68 -11.54
CA VAL A 9 -5.18 -3.64 -10.46
C VAL A 9 -5.92 -3.48 -9.14
N CYS A 10 -5.64 -4.37 -8.20
CA CYS A 10 -6.10 -4.29 -6.82
C CYS A 10 -4.92 -3.86 -5.93
N TYR A 11 -5.14 -2.88 -5.05
CA TYR A 11 -4.14 -2.35 -4.13
C TYR A 11 -4.66 -2.48 -2.70
N TYR A 12 -3.89 -3.18 -1.85
CA TYR A 12 -4.24 -3.41 -0.46
C TYR A 12 -3.47 -2.46 0.43
N TYR A 13 -4.18 -1.80 1.34
CA TYR A 13 -3.57 -0.85 2.26
C TYR A 13 -4.33 -0.79 3.58
N ASP A 14 -3.57 -0.89 4.67
CA ASP A 14 -4.02 -0.69 6.03
C ASP A 14 -3.39 0.60 6.56
N GLY A 15 -4.20 1.51 7.12
CA GLY A 15 -3.74 2.78 7.67
C GLY A 15 -2.81 2.62 8.87
N ASP A 16 -2.92 1.52 9.60
CA ASP A 16 -2.11 1.30 10.80
C ASP A 16 -0.73 0.74 10.49
N VAL A 17 -0.51 0.19 9.29
CA VAL A 17 0.75 -0.48 8.91
C VAL A 17 1.98 0.43 9.01
N GLY A 18 1.81 1.73 8.77
CA GLY A 18 2.91 2.68 8.85
C GLY A 18 3.25 3.14 10.27
N ASN A 19 2.43 2.80 11.26
CA ASN A 19 2.58 3.21 12.66
C ASN A 19 3.41 2.20 13.47
N TYR A 20 3.63 0.99 12.96
CA TYR A 20 4.46 -0.01 13.62
C TYR A 20 5.91 0.45 13.75
N TYR A 21 6.44 0.33 14.97
CA TYR A 21 7.80 0.74 15.30
C TYR A 21 8.64 -0.44 15.78
N TYR A 22 9.69 -0.75 15.01
CA TYR A 22 10.57 -1.90 15.26
C TYR A 22 11.66 -1.62 16.31
N GLY A 23 11.78 -0.38 16.80
CA GLY A 23 12.84 0.01 17.73
C GLY A 23 13.88 0.96 17.14
N GLN A 24 14.69 1.54 18.04
CA GLN A 24 15.77 2.45 17.69
C GLN A 24 16.88 1.71 16.94
N GLY A 25 17.50 2.37 15.97
CA GLY A 25 18.53 1.76 15.13
C GLY A 25 18.06 0.69 14.14
N HIS A 26 16.81 0.21 14.23
CA HIS A 26 16.31 -0.82 13.30
C HIS A 26 16.18 -0.25 11.87
N PRO A 27 16.77 -0.89 10.83
CA PRO A 27 16.80 -0.33 9.49
C PRO A 27 15.43 -0.32 8.80
N VAL A 28 14.57 -1.29 9.11
CA VAL A 28 13.23 -1.36 8.51
C VAL A 28 12.29 -0.42 9.24
N LYS A 29 11.74 0.56 8.49
CA LYS A 29 10.70 1.49 8.95
C LYS A 29 9.40 1.24 8.18
N PRO A 30 8.36 0.66 8.80
CA PRO A 30 7.05 0.45 8.16
C PRO A 30 6.41 1.74 7.62
N HIS A 31 6.75 2.88 8.22
CA HIS A 31 6.38 4.21 7.74
C HIS A 31 6.58 4.44 6.23
N ARG A 32 7.54 3.75 5.59
CA ARG A 32 7.73 3.80 4.14
C ARG A 32 6.46 3.45 3.35
N ILE A 33 5.61 2.56 3.88
CA ILE A 33 4.34 2.17 3.25
C ILE A 33 3.36 3.35 3.27
N HIS A 34 3.29 4.09 4.39
CA HIS A 34 2.53 5.35 4.51
C HIS A 34 3.01 6.38 3.49
N MET A 35 4.32 6.55 3.34
CA MET A 35 4.91 7.47 2.36
C MET A 35 4.49 7.11 0.93
N THR A 36 4.60 5.83 0.55
CA THR A 36 4.19 5.36 -0.79
C THR A 36 2.70 5.55 -1.02
N HIS A 37 1.85 5.25 -0.03
CA HIS A 37 0.40 5.47 -0.13
C HIS A 37 0.08 6.94 -0.39
N ASN A 38 0.70 7.85 0.37
CA ASN A 38 0.47 9.29 0.21
C ASN A 38 0.92 9.80 -1.17
N LEU A 39 2.07 9.35 -1.68
CA LEU A 39 2.49 9.70 -3.05
C LEU A 39 1.45 9.25 -4.07
N LEU A 40 1.00 8.00 -3.98
CA LEU A 40 0.03 7.43 -4.89
C LEU A 40 -1.28 8.23 -4.91
N LEU A 41 -1.78 8.63 -3.73
CA LEU A 41 -2.96 9.49 -3.59
C LEU A 41 -2.76 10.83 -4.31
N ASN A 42 -1.64 11.52 -4.04
CA ASN A 42 -1.34 12.82 -4.63
C ASN A 42 -1.13 12.77 -6.15
N TYR A 43 -0.62 11.66 -6.68
CA TYR A 43 -0.53 11.43 -8.13
C TYR A 43 -1.87 11.03 -8.79
N GLY A 44 -2.96 10.91 -8.02
CA GLY A 44 -4.28 10.52 -8.54
C GLY A 44 -4.34 9.08 -9.05
N LEU A 45 -3.36 8.24 -8.70
CA LEU A 45 -3.31 6.84 -9.17
C LEU A 45 -4.40 5.98 -8.55
N TYR A 46 -4.93 6.38 -7.38
CA TYR A 46 -6.04 5.71 -6.70
C TYR A 46 -7.29 5.59 -7.58
N GLN A 47 -7.49 6.51 -8.51
CA GLN A 47 -8.62 6.51 -9.45
C GLN A 47 -8.50 5.43 -10.53
N LYS A 48 -7.33 4.78 -10.66
CA LYS A 48 -7.02 3.82 -11.72
C LYS A 48 -6.93 2.38 -11.22
N MET A 49 -7.21 2.15 -9.92
CA MET A 49 -7.10 0.86 -9.25
C MET A 49 -8.22 0.68 -8.22
N GLU A 50 -8.48 -0.57 -7.84
CA GLU A 50 -9.40 -0.89 -6.76
C GLU A 50 -8.64 -0.94 -5.43
N ILE A 51 -9.11 -0.22 -4.41
CA ILE A 51 -8.44 -0.13 -3.11
C ILE A 51 -9.19 -0.97 -2.08
N TYR A 52 -8.46 -1.82 -1.37
CA TYR A 52 -9.00 -2.71 -0.35
C TYR A 52 -8.29 -2.51 0.98
N HIS A 53 -9.05 -2.53 2.06
CA HIS A 53 -8.51 -2.67 3.41
C HIS A 53 -8.36 -4.17 3.72
N PRO A 54 -7.15 -4.66 4.02
CA PRO A 54 -6.94 -6.09 4.27
C PRO A 54 -7.55 -6.52 5.61
N HIS A 55 -8.04 -7.75 5.68
CA HIS A 55 -8.47 -8.36 6.94
C HIS A 55 -7.25 -8.88 7.71
N LEU A 56 -7.24 -8.72 9.03
CA LEU A 56 -6.27 -9.38 9.89
C LEU A 56 -6.40 -10.90 9.74
N LEU A 57 -5.28 -11.56 9.49
CA LEU A 57 -5.25 -13.02 9.49
C LEU A 57 -5.24 -13.49 10.95
N HIS A 58 -6.38 -13.92 11.45
CA HIS A 58 -6.44 -14.68 12.70
C HIS A 58 -5.88 -16.08 12.43
N ILE A 59 -4.65 -16.31 12.89
CA ILE A 59 -4.06 -17.64 12.94
C ILE A 59 -4.56 -18.25 14.24
N LEU A 60 -5.52 -19.18 14.14
CA LEU A 60 -5.89 -20.09 15.23
C LEU A 60 -4.92 -21.27 15.26
#